data_AF-S4RKY8-F1
#
_entry.id   AF-S4RKY8-F1
#
_cell.length_a   1.000
_cell.length_b   1.000
_cell.length_c   1.000
_cell.angle_alpha   90.00
_cell.angle_beta   90.00
_cell.angle_gamma   90.00
#
_symmetry.space_group_name_H-M   'P 1'
#
loop_
_entity.id
_entity.type
_entity.pdbx_description
1 polymer ?
#
loop_
_entity_poly.entity_id
_entity_poly.type
_entity_poly.pdbx_seq_one_letter_code
_entity_poly.pdbx_strand_id
1 'polypeptide(L)'
;VGTRLPWDERWLIESLSDSTIYMAFYTVCHLLQGGTLDGHGVSPLGIRPEDMSCAVWDYVLFPDAPVPDSVISKEKLDLLRREFQFWYPMDLRVSGKDLVPNHLTYYLYNHVAMWPKHSEMWPRAVRANGHLLLNSEKMSKSTGNFLTLSEAISKFSADGMRLALADAGDTVEDANFVESVAESGVLRLHAWVEWARDVLQSPHGQRLGPASSFNDRVFISEMNAGVHKTEKLYEKMMFKEALKTGFFEFQACRDRYRELALDGMNRDLLLRFIELQTLLLAPVCPHVCEHVWGLLGKPGSVVREARWPVVDAPDEILLRSAEYMREATHDARIRLKVSLASTHSRSPSPLQPHRPPSHCIFYVAKNYPPWQHVTLTTLQRHYQANGKLPDNKQISVELGAKPELKKHLKRVMPFVVMIKDNLERQGPRALDLQLEFDERAVLMENITYLTTTLEVDEVRVLFASEAEQRIRDECRPGKPHVNFYVEPGVSVMLVNHELSNGHFSTRVTVHDGDCTDRIIRRLMKSDRGIKMPVLSQVSLLRYLDPNMGPRTIPHLGSPMHGTAPIPRDALFHITGTPSDGGCGIRVSIGGESHEVGDTLVYALA
;
A
#
# COMPACT_ATOMS: atom_id res chain seq x y z
N VAL A 1 -12.71 -49.26 18.32
CA VAL A 1 -12.80 -48.39 19.52
C VAL A 1 -13.97 -47.47 19.29
N GLY A 2 -14.79 -47.21 20.30
CA GLY A 2 -16.01 -46.40 20.19
C GLY A 2 -16.97 -46.69 21.33
N THR A 3 -18.15 -46.07 21.30
CA THR A 3 -19.22 -46.26 22.29
C THR A 3 -20.10 -47.45 21.91
N ARG A 4 -20.46 -48.31 22.86
CA ARG A 4 -21.38 -49.44 22.63
C ARG A 4 -22.82 -48.93 22.54
N LEU A 5 -23.66 -49.58 21.73
CA LEU A 5 -25.09 -49.28 21.73
C LEU A 5 -25.71 -49.65 23.09
N PRO A 6 -26.47 -48.75 23.73
CA PRO A 6 -26.92 -48.94 25.10
C PRO A 6 -27.99 -50.04 25.28
N TRP A 7 -28.65 -50.47 24.19
CA TRP A 7 -29.62 -51.57 24.19
C TRP A 7 -29.10 -52.87 23.55
N ASP A 8 -27.95 -52.84 22.87
CA ASP A 8 -27.29 -54.03 22.31
C ASP A 8 -25.76 -53.85 22.29
N GLU A 9 -25.12 -54.25 23.40
CA GLU A 9 -23.69 -54.07 23.63
C GLU A 9 -22.77 -54.82 22.66
N ARG A 10 -23.32 -55.68 21.79
CA ARG A 10 -22.55 -56.37 20.74
C ARG A 10 -22.07 -55.41 19.66
N TRP A 11 -22.81 -54.33 19.44
CA TRP A 11 -22.52 -53.35 18.40
C TRP A 11 -21.83 -52.12 18.98
N LEU A 12 -20.85 -51.62 18.24
CA LEU A 12 -20.23 -50.32 18.49
C LEU A 12 -20.81 -49.31 17.49
N ILE A 13 -21.02 -48.09 17.97
CA ILE A 13 -21.40 -46.96 17.13
C ILE A 13 -20.18 -46.59 16.28
N GLU A 14 -20.40 -46.41 14.97
CA GLU A 14 -19.35 -46.00 14.04
C GLU A 14 -19.00 -44.51 14.16
N SER A 15 -17.78 -44.15 13.75
CA SER A 15 -17.19 -42.82 13.92
C SER A 15 -17.95 -41.68 13.23
N LEU A 16 -18.69 -41.96 12.16
CA LEU A 16 -19.48 -40.94 11.45
C LEU A 16 -20.85 -40.70 12.10
N SER A 17 -21.28 -41.60 12.98
CA SER A 17 -22.58 -41.53 13.66
C SER A 17 -22.47 -40.91 15.05
N ASP A 18 -21.40 -41.20 15.82
CA ASP A 18 -21.18 -40.60 17.15
C ASP A 18 -20.59 -39.18 17.11
N SER A 19 -20.21 -38.69 15.92
CA SER A 19 -19.56 -37.39 15.73
C SER A 19 -20.51 -36.29 15.22
N THR A 20 -21.81 -36.41 15.40
CA THR A 20 -22.79 -35.53 14.73
C THR A 20 -23.31 -34.37 15.59
N ILE A 21 -23.36 -34.50 16.92
CA ILE A 21 -23.89 -33.48 17.85
C ILE A 21 -22.96 -33.19 19.05
N TYR A 22 -21.73 -33.70 19.02
CA TYR A 22 -20.77 -33.57 20.13
C TYR A 22 -20.39 -32.11 20.46
N MET A 23 -20.71 -31.16 19.58
CA MET A 23 -20.47 -29.74 19.82
C MET A 23 -21.32 -29.22 20.98
N ALA A 24 -22.48 -29.82 21.25
CA ALA A 24 -23.25 -29.57 22.46
C ALA A 24 -22.45 -29.96 23.71
N PHE A 25 -21.70 -31.07 23.66
CA PHE A 25 -20.86 -31.51 24.76
C PHE A 25 -19.70 -30.54 25.05
N TYR A 26 -19.17 -29.83 24.04
CA TYR A 26 -18.13 -28.81 24.27
C TYR A 26 -18.58 -27.71 25.23
N THR A 27 -19.87 -27.37 25.27
CA THR A 27 -20.40 -26.33 26.15
C THR A 27 -20.27 -26.70 27.63
N VAL A 28 -20.30 -27.99 27.95
CA VAL A 28 -20.33 -28.49 29.34
C VAL A 28 -19.11 -29.31 29.74
N CYS A 29 -18.25 -29.71 28.80
CA CYS A 29 -17.12 -30.61 29.09
C CYS A 29 -16.14 -30.02 30.13
N HIS A 30 -15.98 -28.69 30.16
CA HIS A 30 -15.12 -28.01 31.14
C HIS A 30 -15.66 -28.10 32.58
N LEU A 31 -16.97 -28.29 32.76
CA LEU A 31 -17.62 -28.49 34.07
C LEU A 31 -17.69 -29.97 34.47
N LEU A 32 -17.61 -30.87 33.49
CA LEU A 32 -17.68 -32.31 33.69
C LEU A 32 -16.30 -32.95 33.81
N GLN A 33 -15.42 -32.78 32.82
CA GLN A 33 -14.10 -33.40 32.75
C GLN A 33 -12.97 -32.52 33.32
N GLY A 34 -13.18 -31.21 33.44
CA GLY A 34 -12.19 -30.29 34.05
C GLY A 34 -10.86 -30.17 33.32
N GLY A 35 -10.80 -30.55 32.04
CA GLY A 35 -9.58 -30.51 31.22
C GLY A 35 -8.81 -31.82 31.11
N THR A 36 -9.23 -32.89 31.81
CA THR A 36 -8.67 -34.22 31.60
C THR A 36 -9.26 -34.86 30.35
N LEU A 37 -8.42 -35.21 29.37
CA LEU A 37 -8.84 -35.68 28.04
C LEU A 37 -9.60 -37.01 28.03
N ASP A 38 -9.23 -37.92 28.93
CA ASP A 38 -9.88 -39.23 29.10
C ASP A 38 -11.04 -39.18 30.11
N GLY A 39 -11.29 -38.02 30.72
CA GLY A 39 -12.27 -37.86 31.79
C GLY A 39 -11.92 -38.59 33.09
N HIS A 40 -10.70 -39.12 33.23
CA HIS A 40 -10.25 -39.76 34.47
C HIS A 40 -9.90 -38.69 35.51
N GLY A 41 -10.70 -38.62 36.58
CA GLY A 41 -10.50 -37.65 37.65
C GLY A 41 -11.79 -37.27 38.32
N VAL A 42 -11.72 -36.25 39.18
CA VAL A 42 -12.89 -35.70 39.85
C VAL A 42 -13.47 -34.60 38.97
N SER A 43 -14.77 -34.70 38.68
CA SER A 43 -15.48 -33.62 37.98
C SER A 43 -15.37 -32.30 38.76
N PRO A 44 -15.15 -31.16 38.09
CA PRO A 44 -15.20 -29.85 38.73
C PRO A 44 -16.50 -29.58 39.50
N LEU A 45 -17.64 -30.07 38.98
CA LEU A 45 -18.92 -30.00 39.67
C LEU A 45 -19.18 -31.19 40.61
N GLY A 46 -18.24 -32.13 40.73
CA GLY A 46 -18.40 -33.35 41.52
C GLY A 46 -19.53 -34.24 41.05
N ILE A 47 -19.87 -34.18 39.76
CA ILE A 47 -20.86 -35.05 39.12
C ILE A 47 -20.14 -36.31 38.64
N ARG A 48 -20.64 -37.50 39.02
CA ARG A 48 -20.03 -38.75 38.55
C ARG A 48 -20.56 -39.10 37.15
N PRO A 49 -19.78 -39.78 36.31
CA PRO A 49 -20.23 -40.21 34.98
C PRO A 49 -21.54 -41.00 35.02
N GLU A 50 -21.70 -41.89 36.01
CA GLU A 50 -22.92 -42.69 36.22
C GLU A 50 -24.15 -41.88 36.62
N ASP A 51 -23.98 -40.65 37.13
CA ASP A 51 -25.11 -39.79 37.52
C ASP A 51 -25.74 -39.06 36.32
N MET A 52 -25.08 -39.08 35.15
CA MET A 52 -25.55 -38.43 33.91
C MET A 52 -26.51 -39.34 33.12
N SER A 53 -27.70 -39.54 33.67
CA SER A 53 -28.78 -40.30 33.02
C SER A 53 -29.38 -39.57 31.80
N CYS A 54 -30.19 -40.27 31.00
CA CYS A 54 -30.91 -39.66 29.88
C CYS A 54 -31.76 -38.46 30.32
N ALA A 55 -32.47 -38.57 31.45
CA ALA A 55 -33.29 -37.46 31.97
C ALA A 55 -32.45 -36.24 32.41
N VAL A 56 -31.22 -36.48 32.88
CA VAL A 56 -30.28 -35.40 33.20
C VAL A 56 -29.82 -34.70 31.91
N TRP A 57 -29.47 -35.46 30.87
CA TRP A 57 -29.12 -34.89 29.57
C TRP A 57 -30.30 -34.15 28.92
N ASP A 58 -31.51 -34.68 29.02
CA ASP A 58 -32.72 -34.05 28.51
C ASP A 58 -32.92 -32.67 29.16
N TYR A 59 -32.75 -32.56 30.48
CA TYR A 59 -32.85 -31.28 31.18
C TYR A 59 -31.82 -30.24 30.71
N VAL A 60 -30.58 -30.68 30.51
CA VAL A 60 -29.49 -29.80 30.06
C VAL A 60 -29.71 -29.34 28.62
N LEU A 61 -30.13 -30.23 27.73
CA LEU A 61 -30.16 -30.00 26.29
C LEU A 61 -31.51 -29.52 25.74
N PHE A 62 -32.62 -29.78 26.42
CA PHE A 62 -33.95 -29.42 25.95
C PHE A 62 -34.57 -28.34 26.85
N PRO A 63 -34.96 -27.17 26.30
CA PRO A 63 -35.59 -26.09 27.06
C PRO A 63 -36.90 -26.49 27.78
N ASP A 64 -37.64 -27.43 27.21
CA ASP A 64 -38.94 -27.86 27.73
C ASP A 64 -38.86 -29.05 28.70
N ALA A 65 -37.67 -29.61 28.92
CA ALA A 65 -37.53 -30.78 29.78
C ALA A 65 -37.74 -30.45 31.27
N PRO A 66 -38.48 -31.31 32.01
CA PRO A 66 -38.69 -31.14 33.44
C PRO A 66 -37.39 -31.42 34.22
N VAL A 67 -37.31 -30.89 35.45
CA VAL A 67 -36.20 -31.20 36.36
C VAL A 67 -36.22 -32.71 36.65
N PRO A 68 -35.12 -33.44 36.43
CA PRO A 68 -35.06 -34.87 36.61
C PRO A 68 -34.97 -35.22 38.11
N ASP A 69 -35.47 -36.40 38.48
CA ASP A 69 -35.16 -36.99 39.78
C ASP A 69 -33.72 -37.53 39.74
N SER A 70 -32.79 -36.78 40.32
CA SER A 70 -31.34 -37.03 40.23
C SER A 70 -30.64 -36.68 41.55
N VAL A 71 -29.52 -37.35 41.80
CA VAL A 71 -28.61 -37.06 42.92
C VAL A 71 -27.87 -35.72 42.70
N ILE A 72 -27.87 -35.22 41.46
CA ILE A 72 -27.23 -33.96 41.10
C ILE A 72 -28.10 -32.80 41.57
N SER A 73 -27.52 -31.89 42.36
CA SER A 73 -28.20 -30.70 42.85
C SER A 73 -28.68 -29.81 41.69
N LYS A 74 -29.86 -29.21 41.85
CA LYS A 74 -30.49 -28.38 40.81
C LYS A 74 -29.58 -27.24 40.36
N GLU A 75 -28.82 -26.63 41.27
CA GLU A 75 -27.90 -25.54 40.95
C GLU A 75 -26.83 -25.95 39.94
N LYS A 76 -26.35 -27.21 40.01
CA LYS A 76 -25.36 -27.73 39.07
C LYS A 76 -25.98 -28.02 37.71
N LEU A 77 -27.20 -28.58 37.71
CA LEU A 77 -27.95 -28.83 36.47
C LEU A 77 -28.29 -27.52 35.75
N ASP A 78 -28.71 -26.50 36.49
CA ASP A 78 -29.01 -25.16 35.96
C ASP A 78 -27.76 -24.50 35.37
N LEU A 79 -26.59 -24.71 35.99
CA LEU A 79 -25.32 -24.22 35.45
C LEU A 79 -24.96 -24.89 34.11
N LEU A 80 -25.06 -26.22 34.02
CA LEU A 80 -24.82 -26.95 32.77
C LEU A 80 -25.77 -26.49 31.66
N ARG A 81 -27.06 -26.34 31.99
CA ARG A 81 -28.09 -25.86 31.07
C ARG A 81 -27.80 -24.44 30.59
N ARG A 82 -27.38 -23.55 31.50
CA ARG A 82 -27.03 -22.16 31.18
C ARG A 82 -25.86 -22.09 30.21
N GLU A 83 -24.80 -22.86 30.42
CA GLU A 83 -23.65 -22.90 29.49
C GLU A 83 -24.11 -23.34 28.09
N PHE A 84 -24.87 -24.43 28.01
CA PHE A 84 -25.39 -24.91 26.73
C PHE A 84 -26.27 -23.86 26.03
N GLN A 85 -27.26 -23.29 26.74
CA GLN A 85 -28.17 -22.28 26.18
C GLN A 85 -27.48 -20.97 25.79
N PHE A 86 -26.36 -20.63 26.43
CA PHE A 86 -25.59 -19.44 26.10
C PHE A 86 -24.77 -19.63 24.81
N TRP A 87 -24.10 -20.78 24.67
CA TRP A 87 -23.18 -21.03 23.56
C TRP A 87 -23.84 -21.59 22.30
N TYR A 88 -24.99 -22.26 22.41
CA TYR A 88 -25.72 -22.77 21.25
C TYR A 88 -26.68 -21.70 20.68
N PRO A 89 -26.94 -21.69 19.36
CA PRO A 89 -26.50 -22.65 18.34
C PRO A 89 -25.04 -22.53 17.92
N MET A 90 -24.52 -23.55 17.21
CA MET A 90 -23.20 -23.47 16.62
C MET A 90 -23.15 -22.43 15.48
N ASP A 91 -22.48 -21.31 15.72
CA ASP A 91 -22.38 -20.20 14.76
C ASP A 91 -21.64 -20.58 13.48
N LEU A 92 -20.50 -21.26 13.59
CA LEU A 92 -19.66 -21.62 12.44
C LEU A 92 -19.03 -23.00 12.61
N ARG A 93 -19.20 -23.85 11.60
CA ARG A 93 -18.48 -25.11 11.45
C ARG A 93 -17.58 -25.07 10.22
N VAL A 94 -16.27 -25.25 10.41
CA VAL A 94 -15.28 -25.29 9.31
C VAL A 94 -14.83 -26.73 9.05
N SER A 95 -14.64 -27.10 7.78
CA SER A 95 -14.25 -28.46 7.40
C SER A 95 -13.71 -28.56 5.97
N GLY A 96 -12.98 -29.64 5.66
CA GLY A 96 -12.70 -30.03 4.29
C GLY A 96 -13.98 -30.41 3.52
N LYS A 97 -13.95 -30.22 2.20
CA LYS A 97 -15.07 -30.54 1.28
C LYS A 97 -15.46 -32.02 1.24
N ASP A 98 -14.54 -32.90 1.63
CA ASP A 98 -14.75 -34.35 1.72
C ASP A 98 -15.80 -34.76 2.77
N LEU A 99 -16.02 -33.92 3.78
CA LEU A 99 -17.01 -34.18 4.84
C LEU A 99 -18.43 -33.69 4.50
N VAL A 100 -18.60 -32.96 3.40
CA VAL A 100 -19.92 -32.46 2.94
C VAL A 100 -20.91 -33.61 2.69
N PRO A 101 -20.61 -34.64 1.88
CA PRO A 101 -21.57 -35.69 1.55
C PRO A 101 -21.86 -36.68 2.69
N ASN A 102 -21.15 -36.59 3.82
CA ASN A 102 -21.28 -37.53 4.95
C ASN A 102 -21.50 -36.78 6.27
N HIS A 103 -20.45 -36.54 7.06
CA HIS A 103 -20.46 -35.95 8.39
C HIS A 103 -21.27 -34.66 8.47
N LEU A 104 -21.06 -33.70 7.56
CA LEU A 104 -21.77 -32.42 7.59
C LEU A 104 -23.26 -32.59 7.24
N THR A 105 -23.60 -33.59 6.43
CA THR A 105 -24.99 -33.94 6.15
C THR A 105 -25.63 -34.59 7.39
N TYR A 106 -24.96 -35.55 8.02
CA TYR A 106 -25.43 -36.21 9.24
C TYR A 106 -25.52 -35.23 10.42
N TYR A 107 -24.59 -34.29 10.51
CA TYR A 107 -24.59 -33.18 11.45
C TYR A 107 -25.91 -32.40 11.38
N LEU A 108 -26.37 -32.02 10.17
CA LEU A 108 -27.65 -31.33 10.01
C LEU A 108 -28.83 -32.23 10.38
N TYR A 109 -28.87 -33.47 9.89
CA TYR A 109 -29.94 -34.42 10.19
C TYR A 109 -30.10 -34.65 11.69
N ASN A 110 -29.00 -34.88 12.41
CA ASN A 110 -29.04 -35.13 13.84
C ASN A 110 -29.40 -33.87 14.64
N HIS A 111 -28.97 -32.68 14.23
CA HIS A 111 -29.41 -31.44 14.89
C HIS A 111 -30.92 -31.23 14.75
N VAL A 112 -31.47 -31.45 13.56
CA VAL A 112 -32.93 -31.36 13.33
C VAL A 112 -33.68 -32.45 14.09
N ALA A 113 -33.15 -33.67 14.16
CA ALA A 113 -33.77 -34.78 14.88
C ALA A 113 -33.75 -34.59 16.41
N MET A 114 -32.66 -34.02 16.95
CA MET A 114 -32.52 -33.75 18.38
C MET A 114 -33.37 -32.56 18.82
N TRP A 115 -33.36 -31.47 18.05
CA TRP A 115 -34.08 -30.23 18.36
C TRP A 115 -35.14 -29.89 17.31
N PRO A 116 -36.16 -30.74 17.08
CA PRO A 116 -37.09 -30.58 15.96
C PRO A 116 -38.04 -29.38 16.10
N LYS A 117 -38.30 -28.95 17.35
CA LYS A 117 -39.17 -27.80 17.66
C LYS A 117 -38.39 -26.50 17.88
N HIS A 118 -37.06 -26.57 17.92
CA HIS A 118 -36.18 -25.46 18.29
C HIS A 118 -35.23 -25.16 17.14
N SER A 119 -35.74 -24.56 16.06
CA SER A 119 -34.95 -24.18 14.90
C SER A 119 -33.83 -23.18 15.23
N GLU A 120 -33.97 -22.43 16.31
CA GLU A 120 -32.96 -21.54 16.86
C GLU A 120 -31.70 -22.27 17.36
N MET A 121 -31.79 -23.57 17.64
CA MET A 121 -30.68 -24.42 18.07
C MET A 121 -29.96 -25.08 16.90
N TRP A 122 -30.44 -24.89 15.67
CA TRP A 122 -29.84 -25.48 14.49
C TRP A 122 -28.55 -24.73 14.08
N PRO A 123 -27.60 -25.43 13.43
CA PRO A 123 -26.38 -24.84 12.89
C PRO A 123 -26.61 -23.59 12.04
N ARG A 124 -25.83 -22.53 12.25
CA ARG A 124 -26.00 -21.26 11.51
C ARG A 124 -25.20 -21.21 10.21
N ALA A 125 -23.92 -21.59 10.25
CA ALA A 125 -23.06 -21.55 9.08
C ALA A 125 -22.10 -22.75 9.01
N VAL A 126 -21.85 -23.20 7.78
CA VAL A 126 -20.83 -24.21 7.45
C VAL A 126 -19.94 -23.66 6.35
N ARG A 127 -18.61 -23.67 6.56
CA ARG A 127 -17.62 -23.25 5.56
C ARG A 127 -16.75 -24.44 5.18
N ALA A 128 -16.87 -24.87 3.93
CA ALA A 128 -16.03 -25.93 3.36
C ALA A 128 -14.81 -25.34 2.65
N ASN A 129 -13.63 -25.94 2.87
CA ASN A 129 -12.39 -25.63 2.13
C ASN A 129 -11.92 -26.84 1.32
N GLY A 130 -11.08 -26.61 0.31
CA GLY A 130 -10.43 -27.70 -0.42
C GLY A 130 -9.39 -28.44 0.41
N HIS A 131 -8.80 -29.50 -0.17
CA HIS A 131 -7.68 -30.18 0.45
C HIS A 131 -6.42 -29.31 0.37
N LEU A 132 -5.49 -29.53 1.30
CA LEU A 132 -4.21 -28.83 1.30
C LEU A 132 -3.21 -29.57 0.41
N LEU A 133 -2.64 -28.88 -0.56
CA LEU A 133 -1.47 -29.29 -1.33
C LEU A 133 -0.21 -28.74 -0.67
N LEU A 134 0.92 -29.40 -0.90
CA LEU A 134 2.24 -28.94 -0.48
C LEU A 134 3.10 -28.76 -1.72
N ASN A 135 3.55 -27.53 -1.97
CA ASN A 135 4.31 -27.13 -3.17
C ASN A 135 3.62 -27.54 -4.48
N SER A 136 2.30 -27.33 -4.55
CA SER A 136 1.43 -27.69 -5.69
C SER A 136 1.26 -29.20 -5.94
N GLU A 137 1.74 -30.04 -5.03
CA GLU A 137 1.62 -31.49 -5.11
C GLU A 137 0.76 -32.05 -3.97
N LYS A 138 0.17 -33.23 -4.20
CA LYS A 138 -0.63 -33.91 -3.17
C LYS A 138 0.28 -34.36 -2.02
N MET A 139 -0.11 -34.04 -0.79
CA MET A 139 0.62 -34.51 0.39
C MET A 139 0.54 -36.03 0.49
N SER A 140 1.68 -36.70 0.43
CA SER A 140 1.77 -38.15 0.58
C SER A 140 3.06 -38.55 1.30
N LYS A 141 2.92 -39.42 2.30
CA LYS A 141 4.07 -39.99 3.01
C LYS A 141 4.97 -40.83 2.10
N SER A 142 4.41 -41.45 1.05
CA SER A 142 5.18 -42.32 0.14
C SER A 142 6.06 -41.56 -0.84
N THR A 143 5.69 -40.34 -1.23
CA THR A 143 6.48 -39.49 -2.13
C THR A 143 7.51 -38.65 -1.40
N GLY A 144 7.51 -38.67 -0.05
CA GLY A 144 8.33 -37.79 0.79
C GLY A 144 7.79 -36.36 0.88
N ASN A 145 6.71 -36.03 0.15
CA ASN A 145 6.07 -34.72 0.18
C ASN A 145 5.01 -34.67 1.28
N PHE A 146 5.44 -34.60 2.54
CA PHE A 146 4.57 -34.56 3.70
C PHE A 146 5.21 -33.72 4.81
N LEU A 147 4.41 -32.87 5.46
CA LEU A 147 4.83 -32.08 6.61
C LEU A 147 3.82 -32.28 7.73
N THR A 148 4.30 -32.71 8.90
CA THR A 148 3.48 -32.68 10.12
C THR A 148 3.41 -31.26 10.68
N LEU A 149 2.41 -30.99 11.52
CA LEU A 149 2.27 -29.71 12.21
C LEU A 149 3.53 -29.35 13.03
N SER A 150 4.09 -30.32 13.76
CA SER A 150 5.28 -30.10 14.59
C SER A 150 6.51 -29.74 13.76
N GLU A 151 6.71 -30.45 12.64
CA GLU A 151 7.80 -30.16 11.69
C GLU A 151 7.62 -28.77 11.05
N ALA A 152 6.39 -28.43 10.62
CA ALA A 152 6.09 -27.14 10.02
C ALA A 152 6.33 -25.97 10.99
N ILE A 153 5.90 -26.10 12.25
CA ILE A 153 6.17 -25.10 13.31
C ILE A 153 7.67 -24.98 13.57
N SER A 154 8.39 -26.11 13.66
CA SER A 154 9.84 -26.10 13.90
C SER A 154 10.62 -25.47 12.74
N LYS A 155 10.13 -25.65 11.51
CA LYS A 155 10.78 -25.15 10.29
C LYS A 155 10.50 -23.67 10.02
N PHE A 156 9.27 -23.21 10.23
CA PHE A 156 8.82 -21.86 9.82
C PHE A 156 8.37 -20.95 10.97
N SER A 157 8.45 -21.41 12.22
CA SER A 157 7.73 -20.85 13.37
C SER A 157 6.20 -20.97 13.25
N ALA A 158 5.49 -20.82 14.38
CA ALA A 158 4.03 -20.84 14.38
C ALA A 158 3.43 -19.70 13.52
N ASP A 159 3.97 -18.49 13.64
CA ASP A 159 3.44 -17.32 12.91
C ASP A 159 3.82 -17.33 11.43
N GLY A 160 5.03 -17.80 11.07
CA GLY A 160 5.41 -17.96 9.66
C GLY A 160 4.58 -19.01 8.94
N MET A 161 4.30 -20.15 9.60
CA MET A 161 3.38 -21.17 9.08
C MET A 161 1.95 -20.61 8.94
N ARG A 162 1.41 -19.94 9.96
CA ARG A 162 0.06 -19.35 9.93
C ARG A 162 -0.10 -18.31 8.83
N LEU A 163 0.93 -17.49 8.59
CA LEU A 163 0.95 -16.51 7.51
C LEU A 163 0.83 -17.18 6.14
N ALA A 164 1.59 -18.25 5.89
CA ALA A 164 1.50 -19.01 4.64
C ALA A 164 0.16 -19.76 4.51
N LEU A 165 -0.40 -20.26 5.61
CA LEU A 165 -1.73 -20.90 5.61
C LEU A 165 -2.85 -19.91 5.28
N ALA A 166 -2.74 -18.66 5.72
CA ALA A 166 -3.69 -17.61 5.35
C ALA A 166 -3.62 -17.27 3.84
N ASP A 167 -2.45 -17.37 3.21
CA ASP A 167 -2.29 -17.16 1.76
C ASP A 167 -2.63 -18.39 0.89
N ALA A 168 -2.73 -19.57 1.51
CA ALA A 168 -2.84 -20.86 0.82
C ALA A 168 -4.08 -20.98 -0.07
N GLY A 169 -5.22 -20.41 0.36
CA GLY A 169 -6.45 -20.38 -0.43
C GLY A 169 -7.72 -20.30 0.40
N ASP A 170 -8.68 -19.50 -0.07
CA ASP A 170 -9.96 -19.28 0.61
C ASP A 170 -11.16 -19.96 -0.08
N THR A 171 -10.92 -20.64 -1.20
CA THR A 171 -11.97 -21.24 -2.03
C THR A 171 -12.23 -22.70 -1.64
N VAL A 172 -13.23 -23.32 -2.28
CA VAL A 172 -13.52 -24.77 -2.16
C VAL A 172 -12.54 -25.60 -3.01
N GLU A 173 -11.83 -24.95 -3.93
CA GLU A 173 -10.71 -25.57 -4.64
C GLU A 173 -9.56 -25.88 -3.67
N ASP A 174 -8.70 -26.81 -4.07
CA ASP A 174 -7.58 -27.22 -3.22
C ASP A 174 -6.65 -26.05 -2.94
N ALA A 175 -6.38 -25.81 -1.65
CA ALA A 175 -5.47 -24.79 -1.17
C ALA A 175 -4.03 -25.27 -1.33
N ASN A 176 -3.07 -24.35 -1.43
CA ASN A 176 -1.68 -24.70 -1.65
C ASN A 176 -0.76 -24.07 -0.61
N PHE A 177 -0.12 -24.89 0.22
CA PHE A 177 0.95 -24.46 1.10
C PHE A 177 2.26 -24.47 0.31
N VAL A 178 2.85 -23.30 0.08
CA VAL A 178 4.12 -23.15 -0.63
C VAL A 178 5.20 -22.76 0.37
N GLU A 179 6.22 -23.60 0.51
CA GLU A 179 7.26 -23.40 1.53
C GLU A 179 8.06 -22.11 1.31
N SER A 180 8.34 -21.75 0.06
CA SER A 180 9.03 -20.49 -0.27
C SER A 180 8.22 -19.24 0.13
N VAL A 181 6.89 -19.32 0.14
CA VAL A 181 6.03 -18.24 0.65
C VAL A 181 6.18 -18.14 2.17
N ALA A 182 6.21 -19.27 2.89
CA ALA A 182 6.44 -19.29 4.33
C ALA A 182 7.82 -18.69 4.69
N GLU A 183 8.89 -19.08 3.99
CA GLU A 183 10.24 -18.52 4.18
C GLU A 183 10.26 -17.00 3.93
N SER A 184 9.68 -16.55 2.82
CA SER A 184 9.58 -15.12 2.52
C SER A 184 8.72 -14.36 3.55
N GLY A 185 7.72 -15.03 4.10
CA GLY A 185 6.84 -14.53 5.15
C GLY A 185 7.59 -14.30 6.46
N VAL A 186 8.41 -15.26 6.89
CA VAL A 186 9.27 -15.14 8.08
C VAL A 186 10.23 -13.96 7.93
N LEU A 187 10.88 -13.81 6.77
CA LEU A 187 11.79 -12.68 6.51
C LEU A 187 11.06 -11.33 6.58
N ARG A 188 9.84 -11.25 6.03
CA ARG A 188 9.02 -10.02 6.10
C ARG A 188 8.57 -9.70 7.52
N LEU A 189 8.17 -10.71 8.30
CA LEU A 189 7.80 -10.53 9.71
C LEU A 189 8.99 -10.05 10.53
N HIS A 190 10.18 -10.61 10.32
CA HIS A 190 11.40 -10.16 10.97
C HIS A 190 11.73 -8.71 10.60
N ALA A 191 11.73 -8.37 9.31
CA ALA A 191 11.96 -7.00 8.83
C ALA A 191 10.92 -6.01 9.39
N TRP A 192 9.67 -6.44 9.55
CA TRP A 192 8.61 -5.64 10.17
C TRP A 192 8.91 -5.34 11.64
N VAL A 193 9.26 -6.35 12.44
CA VAL A 193 9.57 -6.19 13.86
C VAL A 193 10.77 -5.28 14.07
N GLU A 194 11.85 -5.49 13.30
CA GLU A 194 13.05 -4.65 13.41
C GLU A 194 12.77 -3.22 12.95
N TRP A 195 12.00 -3.02 11.89
CA TRP A 195 11.58 -1.68 11.48
C TRP A 195 10.74 -0.97 12.57
N ALA A 196 9.80 -1.68 13.20
CA ALA A 196 9.00 -1.12 14.29
C ALA A 196 9.88 -0.75 15.50
N ARG A 197 10.86 -1.60 15.84
CA ARG A 197 11.86 -1.33 16.87
C ARG A 197 12.67 -0.06 16.55
N ASP A 198 13.18 0.05 15.33
CA ASP A 198 13.98 1.19 14.88
C ASP A 198 13.20 2.51 14.94
N VAL A 199 11.94 2.52 14.50
CA VAL A 199 11.06 3.71 14.57
C VAL A 199 10.84 4.15 16.02
N LEU A 200 10.72 3.21 16.95
CA LEU A 200 10.52 3.50 18.36
C LEU A 200 11.80 4.03 19.03
N GLN A 201 12.96 3.44 18.70
CA GLN A 201 14.25 3.73 19.32
C GLN A 201 15.02 4.91 18.70
N SER A 202 14.78 5.23 17.43
CA SER A 202 15.47 6.29 16.70
C SER A 202 14.50 7.40 16.25
N PRO A 203 14.20 8.39 17.12
CA PRO A 203 13.38 9.56 16.76
C PRO A 203 14.07 10.49 15.75
N HIS A 204 15.40 10.38 15.62
CA HIS A 204 16.20 11.25 14.77
C HIS A 204 15.84 11.06 13.29
N GLY A 205 15.34 12.12 12.64
CA GLY A 205 14.87 12.08 11.25
C GLY A 205 13.35 11.93 11.08
N GLN A 206 12.59 11.81 12.18
CA GLN A 206 11.13 11.86 12.15
C GLN A 206 10.65 13.31 12.35
N ARG A 207 9.67 13.73 11.55
CA ARG A 207 9.08 15.05 11.69
C ARG A 207 8.11 15.07 12.86
N LEU A 208 8.31 16.03 13.76
CA LEU A 208 7.42 16.34 14.87
C LEU A 208 6.47 17.48 14.47
N GLY A 209 5.22 17.43 14.93
CA GLY A 209 4.19 18.43 14.64
C GLY A 209 2.99 17.89 13.86
N PRO A 210 2.04 18.76 13.47
CA PRO A 210 0.79 18.33 12.86
C PRO A 210 1.01 17.67 11.50
N ALA A 211 0.26 16.59 11.27
CA ALA A 211 0.24 15.82 10.04
C ALA A 211 -0.57 16.53 8.93
N SER A 212 -0.13 17.70 8.48
CA SER A 212 -0.87 18.56 7.55
C SER A 212 -0.41 18.46 6.09
N SER A 213 0.67 17.73 5.80
CA SER A 213 1.17 17.61 4.42
C SER A 213 0.16 16.86 3.54
N PHE A 214 0.18 17.12 2.24
CA PHE A 214 -0.57 16.33 1.26
C PHE A 214 -0.32 14.82 1.44
N ASN A 215 0.95 14.43 1.50
CA ASN A 215 1.36 13.04 1.65
C ASN A 215 0.93 12.43 2.99
N ASP A 216 0.84 13.24 4.06
CA ASP A 216 0.32 12.82 5.36
C ASP A 216 -1.17 12.48 5.26
N ARG A 217 -1.97 13.36 4.64
CA ARG A 217 -3.41 13.16 4.44
C ARG A 217 -3.71 11.97 3.52
N VAL A 218 -2.87 11.76 2.50
CA VAL A 218 -2.92 10.57 1.63
C VAL A 218 -2.71 9.33 2.46
N PHE A 219 -1.64 9.31 3.26
CA PHE A 219 -1.29 8.14 4.05
C PHE A 219 -2.37 7.80 5.09
N ILE A 220 -2.94 8.79 5.78
CA ILE A 220 -4.09 8.60 6.70
C ILE A 220 -5.27 7.96 5.96
N SER A 221 -5.64 8.52 4.80
CA SER A 221 -6.77 8.01 4.02
C SER A 221 -6.52 6.59 3.49
N GLU A 222 -5.28 6.27 3.11
CA GLU A 222 -4.88 4.93 2.66
C GLU A 222 -4.93 3.92 3.81
N MET A 223 -4.44 4.29 5.00
CA MET A 223 -4.54 3.44 6.20
C MET A 223 -6.01 3.15 6.54
N ASN A 224 -6.85 4.18 6.56
CA ASN A 224 -8.27 4.03 6.87
C ASN A 224 -8.98 3.15 5.84
N ALA A 225 -8.70 3.36 4.55
CA ALA A 225 -9.23 2.52 3.47
C ALA A 225 -8.77 1.05 3.60
N GLY A 226 -7.51 0.83 3.98
CA GLY A 226 -6.96 -0.49 4.25
C GLY A 226 -7.72 -1.22 5.35
N VAL A 227 -7.90 -0.58 6.51
CA VAL A 227 -8.65 -1.14 7.65
C VAL A 227 -10.08 -1.53 7.26
N HIS A 228 -10.83 -0.62 6.62
CA HIS A 228 -12.21 -0.88 6.18
C HIS A 228 -12.30 -2.04 5.17
N LYS A 229 -11.32 -2.16 4.26
CA LYS A 229 -11.27 -3.27 3.30
C LYS A 229 -10.97 -4.59 4.01
N THR A 230 -9.99 -4.60 4.90
CA THR A 230 -9.59 -5.80 5.64
C THR A 230 -10.69 -6.30 6.57
N GLU A 231 -11.43 -5.41 7.24
CA GLU A 231 -12.58 -5.75 8.08
C GLU A 231 -13.63 -6.54 7.29
N LYS A 232 -14.08 -5.99 6.15
CA LYS A 232 -15.06 -6.64 5.26
C LYS A 232 -14.58 -8.00 4.73
N LEU A 233 -13.28 -8.18 4.57
CA LEU A 233 -12.70 -9.44 4.09
C LEU A 233 -12.63 -10.48 5.21
N TYR A 234 -12.33 -10.08 6.45
CA TYR A 234 -12.43 -10.95 7.61
C TYR A 234 -13.87 -11.39 7.89
N GLU A 235 -14.85 -10.47 7.79
CA GLU A 235 -16.28 -10.80 7.91
C GLU A 235 -16.73 -11.85 6.88
N LYS A 236 -16.20 -11.75 5.65
CA LYS A 236 -16.45 -12.72 4.56
C LYS A 236 -15.58 -13.97 4.65
N MET A 237 -14.69 -14.08 5.62
CA MET A 237 -13.73 -15.17 5.77
C MET A 237 -12.87 -15.39 4.52
N MET A 238 -12.44 -14.30 3.88
CA MET A 238 -11.49 -14.29 2.77
C MET A 238 -10.10 -13.92 3.30
N PHE A 239 -9.44 -14.87 3.96
CA PHE A 239 -8.19 -14.64 4.70
C PHE A 239 -6.99 -14.29 3.81
N LYS A 240 -6.93 -14.81 2.59
CA LYS A 240 -5.90 -14.47 1.61
C LYS A 240 -5.99 -13.02 1.18
N GLU A 241 -7.18 -12.57 0.80
CA GLU A 241 -7.39 -11.16 0.42
C GLU A 241 -7.30 -10.24 1.65
N ALA A 242 -7.73 -10.69 2.84
CA ALA A 242 -7.53 -9.96 4.09
C ALA A 242 -6.04 -9.77 4.39
N LEU A 243 -5.21 -10.80 4.16
CA LEU A 243 -3.76 -10.70 4.31
C LEU A 243 -3.13 -9.78 3.25
N LYS A 244 -3.60 -9.87 2.00
CA LYS A 244 -3.18 -8.97 0.92
C LYS A 244 -3.43 -7.51 1.27
N THR A 245 -4.65 -7.16 1.67
CA THR A 245 -5.03 -5.77 2.00
C THR A 245 -4.44 -5.31 3.33
N GLY A 246 -4.52 -6.16 4.35
CA GLY A 246 -4.19 -5.83 5.74
C GLY A 246 -2.71 -5.95 6.09
N PHE A 247 -1.89 -6.59 5.25
CA PHE A 247 -0.44 -6.69 5.44
C PHE A 247 0.34 -6.24 4.20
N PHE A 248 0.20 -6.90 3.06
CA PHE A 248 1.06 -6.61 1.90
C PHE A 248 0.83 -5.22 1.30
N GLU A 249 -0.42 -4.86 1.01
CA GLU A 249 -0.79 -3.53 0.51
C GLU A 249 -0.59 -2.47 1.59
N PHE A 250 -0.84 -2.80 2.86
CA PHE A 250 -0.62 -1.91 4.00
C PHE A 250 0.86 -1.50 4.13
N GLN A 251 1.78 -2.47 4.05
CA GLN A 251 3.23 -2.22 3.98
C GLN A 251 3.61 -1.40 2.74
N ALA A 252 2.99 -1.68 1.59
CA ALA A 252 3.21 -0.89 0.38
C ALA A 252 2.74 0.57 0.53
N CYS A 253 1.67 0.85 1.30
CA CYS A 253 1.27 2.21 1.63
C CYS A 253 2.35 2.94 2.43
N ARG A 254 2.93 2.28 3.44
CA ARG A 254 4.04 2.83 4.22
C ARG A 254 5.27 3.10 3.35
N ASP A 255 5.67 2.14 2.53
CA ASP A 255 6.86 2.29 1.69
C ASP A 255 6.71 3.45 0.70
N ARG A 256 5.51 3.65 0.15
CA ARG A 256 5.18 4.80 -0.69
C ARG A 256 5.24 6.11 0.09
N TYR A 257 4.69 6.16 1.30
CA TYR A 257 4.77 7.36 2.14
C TYR A 257 6.24 7.71 2.45
N ARG A 258 7.09 6.71 2.71
CA ARG A 258 8.54 6.89 2.91
C ARG A 258 9.23 7.50 1.68
N GLU A 259 8.85 7.09 0.47
CA GLU A 259 9.42 7.64 -0.76
C GLU A 259 8.95 9.07 -1.07
N LEU A 260 7.69 9.39 -0.74
CA LEU A 260 7.06 10.69 -1.03
C LEU A 260 7.39 11.76 0.02
N ALA A 261 7.62 11.37 1.28
CA ALA A 261 7.91 12.27 2.39
C ALA A 261 9.39 12.65 2.44
N LEU A 262 9.85 13.49 1.49
CA LEU A 262 11.24 13.98 1.43
C LEU A 262 11.68 14.73 2.69
N ASP A 263 10.75 15.43 3.36
CA ASP A 263 11.00 16.19 4.59
C ASP A 263 10.95 15.33 5.86
N GLY A 264 10.93 14.00 5.70
CA GLY A 264 10.80 13.05 6.79
C GLY A 264 9.34 12.69 7.12
N MET A 265 9.15 11.44 7.54
CA MET A 265 7.86 10.89 7.93
C MET A 265 7.41 11.43 9.29
N ASN A 266 6.11 11.68 9.44
CA ASN A 266 5.54 12.14 10.70
C ASN A 266 5.54 11.02 11.75
N ARG A 267 6.06 11.30 12.95
CA ARG A 267 6.17 10.31 14.04
C ARG A 267 4.83 9.73 14.47
N ASP A 268 3.82 10.56 14.67
CA ASP A 268 2.51 10.13 15.18
C ASP A 268 1.81 9.22 14.16
N LEU A 269 1.96 9.52 12.86
CA LEU A 269 1.45 8.66 11.79
C LEU A 269 2.16 7.31 11.73
N LEU A 270 3.47 7.26 11.96
CA LEU A 270 4.22 6.01 12.00
C LEU A 270 3.78 5.14 13.19
N LEU A 271 3.62 5.73 14.37
CA LEU A 271 3.13 5.02 15.55
C LEU A 271 1.70 4.50 15.33
N ARG A 272 0.84 5.32 14.72
CA ARG A 272 -0.51 4.90 14.34
C ARG A 272 -0.49 3.77 13.32
N PHE A 273 0.38 3.83 12.32
CA PHE A 273 0.56 2.75 11.35
C PHE A 273 0.98 1.45 12.03
N ILE A 274 1.94 1.49 12.96
CA ILE A 274 2.38 0.30 13.71
C ILE A 274 1.22 -0.29 14.50
N GLU A 275 0.49 0.54 15.25
CA GLU A 275 -0.69 0.10 16.00
C GLU A 275 -1.73 -0.57 15.09
N LEU A 276 -2.11 0.08 13.98
CA LEU A 276 -3.10 -0.45 13.05
C LEU A 276 -2.63 -1.75 12.40
N GLN A 277 -1.40 -1.79 11.88
CA GLN A 277 -0.82 -2.97 11.24
C GLN A 277 -0.78 -4.17 12.20
N THR A 278 -0.42 -3.94 13.47
CA THR A 278 -0.41 -4.96 14.51
C THR A 278 -1.81 -5.50 14.79
N LEU A 279 -2.84 -4.64 14.84
CA LEU A 279 -4.22 -5.08 15.04
C LEU A 279 -4.76 -5.88 13.84
N LEU A 280 -4.48 -5.44 12.60
CA LEU A 280 -4.93 -6.13 11.38
C LEU A 280 -4.27 -7.52 11.22
N LEU A 281 -3.04 -7.68 11.70
CA LEU A 281 -2.26 -8.91 11.58
C LEU A 281 -2.47 -9.88 12.76
N ALA A 282 -2.97 -9.42 13.90
CA ALA A 282 -3.14 -10.23 15.12
C ALA A 282 -3.91 -11.56 14.93
N PRO A 283 -4.98 -11.64 14.10
CA PRO A 283 -5.65 -12.92 13.83
C PRO A 283 -4.76 -13.95 13.12
N VAL A 284 -3.79 -13.50 12.31
CA VAL A 284 -2.91 -14.35 11.51
C VAL A 284 -1.63 -14.68 12.27
N CYS A 285 -0.92 -13.67 12.79
CA CYS A 285 0.37 -13.81 13.48
C CYS A 285 0.31 -13.24 14.91
N PRO A 286 -0.41 -13.89 15.85
CA PRO A 286 -0.66 -13.32 17.17
C PRO A 286 0.61 -13.14 18.01
N HIS A 287 1.61 -14.00 17.91
CA HIS A 287 2.78 -13.97 18.80
C HIS A 287 3.70 -12.78 18.47
N VAL A 288 3.95 -12.55 17.18
CA VAL A 288 4.67 -11.37 16.68
C VAL A 288 3.90 -10.09 17.02
N CYS A 289 2.57 -10.10 16.86
CA CYS A 289 1.75 -8.94 17.18
C CYS A 289 1.77 -8.61 18.68
N GLU A 290 1.71 -9.62 19.56
CA GLU A 290 1.86 -9.45 21.01
C GLU A 290 3.23 -8.86 21.37
N HIS A 291 4.30 -9.31 20.72
CA HIS A 291 5.63 -8.75 20.91
C HIS A 291 5.70 -7.26 20.51
N VAL A 292 5.19 -6.92 19.32
CA VAL A 292 5.16 -5.52 18.83
C VAL A 292 4.26 -4.65 19.70
N TRP A 293 3.14 -5.17 20.20
CA TRP A 293 2.25 -4.48 21.13
C TRP A 293 2.96 -4.12 22.44
N GLY A 294 3.76 -5.05 22.97
CA GLY A 294 4.64 -4.82 24.10
C GLY A 294 5.72 -3.76 23.82
N LEU A 295 6.32 -3.76 22.61
CA LEU A 295 7.28 -2.74 22.20
C LEU A 295 6.66 -1.33 22.14
N LEU A 296 5.39 -1.22 21.75
CA LEU A 296 4.63 0.04 21.79
C LEU A 296 4.34 0.53 23.22
N GLY A 297 4.61 -0.28 24.24
CA GLY A 297 4.33 0.04 25.64
C GLY A 297 2.83 0.06 25.97
N LYS A 298 2.00 -0.59 25.15
CA LYS A 298 0.55 -0.67 25.37
C LYS A 298 0.27 -1.71 26.48
N PRO A 299 -0.62 -1.40 27.44
CA PRO A 299 -1.01 -2.36 28.47
C PRO A 299 -1.90 -3.46 27.87
N GLY A 300 -1.90 -4.63 28.53
CA GLY A 300 -2.75 -5.76 28.16
C GLY A 300 -2.25 -6.56 26.97
N SER A 301 -2.97 -7.65 26.65
CA SER A 301 -2.67 -8.50 25.49
C SER A 301 -3.46 -8.06 24.25
N VAL A 302 -2.79 -8.02 23.10
CA VAL A 302 -3.42 -7.62 21.84
C VAL A 302 -4.53 -8.60 21.44
N VAL A 303 -4.35 -9.89 21.75
CA VAL A 303 -5.30 -10.94 21.37
C VAL A 303 -6.52 -10.97 22.30
N ARG A 304 -6.35 -10.61 23.58
CA ARG A 304 -7.40 -10.74 24.59
C ARG A 304 -8.20 -9.46 24.80
N GLU A 305 -7.54 -8.30 24.76
CA GLU A 305 -8.09 -7.04 25.26
C GLU A 305 -8.22 -5.97 24.17
N ALA A 306 -7.41 -6.03 23.12
CA ALA A 306 -7.49 -5.02 22.07
C ALA A 306 -8.76 -5.18 21.21
N ARG A 307 -9.35 -4.04 20.85
CA ARG A 307 -10.52 -3.98 19.98
C ARG A 307 -10.10 -3.76 18.54
N TRP A 308 -10.97 -4.15 17.60
CA TRP A 308 -10.80 -3.80 16.20
C TRP A 308 -10.66 -2.27 16.02
N PRO A 309 -9.71 -1.79 15.21
CA PRO A 309 -9.45 -0.36 15.10
C PRO A 309 -10.62 0.39 14.46
N VAL A 310 -11.13 1.39 15.17
CA VAL A 310 -12.11 2.34 14.63
C VAL A 310 -11.37 3.44 13.88
N VAL A 311 -11.71 3.63 12.60
CA VAL A 311 -11.10 4.63 11.72
C VAL A 311 -12.16 5.40 10.95
N ASP A 312 -11.86 6.64 10.61
CA ASP A 312 -12.75 7.52 9.85
C ASP A 312 -12.95 7.01 8.41
N ALA A 313 -13.97 7.55 7.74
CA ALA A 313 -14.17 7.27 6.32
C ALA A 313 -12.98 7.80 5.50
N PRO A 314 -12.46 7.04 4.53
CA PRO A 314 -11.34 7.49 3.70
C PRO A 314 -11.78 8.60 2.75
N ASP A 315 -10.92 9.59 2.53
CA ASP A 315 -11.14 10.62 1.51
C ASP A 315 -10.85 10.05 0.12
N GLU A 316 -11.91 9.64 -0.59
CA GLU A 316 -11.81 9.05 -1.92
C GLU A 316 -11.18 10.00 -2.95
N ILE A 317 -11.43 11.31 -2.85
CA ILE A 317 -10.91 12.30 -3.80
C ILE A 317 -9.40 12.38 -3.65
N LEU A 318 -8.94 12.40 -2.41
CA LEU A 318 -7.54 12.50 -2.09
C LEU A 318 -6.76 11.24 -2.50
N LEU A 319 -7.32 10.05 -2.27
CA LEU A 319 -6.74 8.78 -2.75
C LEU A 319 -6.57 8.75 -4.28
N ARG A 320 -7.56 9.26 -5.01
CA ARG A 320 -7.52 9.35 -6.48
C ARG A 320 -6.47 10.35 -6.96
N SER A 321 -6.36 11.50 -6.29
CA SER A 321 -5.32 12.48 -6.61
C SER A 321 -3.91 11.90 -6.44
N ALA A 322 -3.71 11.04 -5.43
CA ALA A 322 -2.46 10.33 -5.23
C ALA A 322 -2.21 9.23 -6.29
N GLU A 323 -3.26 8.52 -6.72
CA GLU A 323 -3.16 7.55 -7.81
C GLU A 323 -2.82 8.22 -9.15
N TYR A 324 -3.46 9.36 -9.45
CA TYR A 324 -3.12 10.21 -10.58
C TYR A 324 -1.65 10.64 -10.56
N MET A 325 -1.15 11.11 -9.41
CA MET A 325 0.26 11.45 -9.23
C MET A 325 1.20 10.28 -9.55
N ARG A 326 0.84 9.08 -9.11
CA ARG A 326 1.61 7.86 -9.36
C ARG A 326 1.65 7.51 -10.85
N GLU A 327 0.50 7.54 -11.52
CA GLU A 327 0.43 7.30 -12.96
C GLU A 327 1.21 8.34 -13.77
N ALA A 328 1.08 9.62 -13.42
CA ALA A 328 1.81 10.72 -14.06
C ALA A 328 3.33 10.57 -13.89
N THR A 329 3.78 10.20 -12.69
CA THR A 329 5.21 9.94 -12.42
C THR A 329 5.73 8.75 -13.22
N HIS A 330 4.92 7.68 -13.33
CA HIS A 330 5.28 6.50 -14.09
C HIS A 330 5.40 6.80 -15.60
N ASP A 331 4.44 7.52 -16.19
CA ASP A 331 4.48 7.93 -17.59
C ASP A 331 5.69 8.85 -17.87
N ALA A 332 5.97 9.79 -16.96
CA ALA A 332 7.14 10.66 -17.05
C ALA A 332 8.45 9.85 -17.06
N ARG A 333 8.60 8.84 -16.18
CA ARG A 333 9.76 7.95 -16.15
C ARG A 333 9.92 7.15 -17.44
N ILE A 334 8.82 6.64 -18.02
CA ILE A 334 8.86 5.92 -19.30
C ILE A 334 9.33 6.85 -20.43
N ARG A 335 8.76 8.05 -20.51
CA ARG A 335 9.14 9.04 -21.54
C ARG A 335 10.59 9.50 -21.39
N LEU A 336 11.08 9.65 -20.17
CA LEU A 336 12.48 9.96 -19.91
C LEU A 336 13.40 8.87 -20.49
N LYS A 337 13.08 7.60 -20.26
CA LYS A 337 13.84 6.47 -20.85
C LYS A 337 13.84 6.50 -22.38
N VAL A 338 12.70 6.82 -22.99
CA VAL A 338 12.59 6.94 -24.46
C VAL A 338 13.43 8.11 -24.99
N SER A 339 13.40 9.25 -24.30
CA SER A 339 14.21 10.43 -24.65
C SER A 339 15.71 10.11 -24.61
N LEU A 340 16.17 9.45 -23.54
CA LEU A 340 17.55 8.99 -23.40
C LEU A 340 17.94 7.95 -24.47
N ALA A 341 17.06 6.99 -24.77
CA ALA A 341 17.32 5.99 -25.81
C ALA A 341 17.40 6.60 -27.22
N SER A 342 16.55 7.59 -27.53
CA SER A 342 16.58 8.31 -28.81
C SER A 342 17.87 9.11 -29.00
N THR A 343 18.54 9.53 -27.92
CA THR A 343 19.84 10.21 -28.03
C THR A 343 20.98 9.27 -28.40
N HIS A 344 20.87 7.96 -28.14
CA HIS A 344 21.90 6.97 -28.48
C HIS A 344 21.81 6.43 -29.93
N SER A 345 20.67 6.60 -30.62
CA SER A 345 20.47 6.02 -31.96
C SER A 345 20.83 6.96 -33.13
N ARG A 346 21.18 8.22 -32.86
CA ARG A 346 21.68 9.17 -33.88
C ARG A 346 23.20 9.22 -33.78
N SER A 347 23.89 9.01 -34.90
CA SER A 347 25.35 9.14 -34.99
C SER A 347 25.79 10.48 -34.37
N PRO A 348 26.83 10.49 -33.52
CA PRO A 348 27.24 11.70 -32.82
C PRO A 348 27.73 12.73 -33.85
N SER A 349 27.03 13.86 -33.98
CA SER A 349 27.59 15.02 -34.66
C SER A 349 28.62 15.66 -33.72
N PRO A 350 29.82 16.05 -34.19
CA PRO A 350 30.94 16.48 -33.35
C PRO A 350 30.73 17.83 -32.63
N LEU A 351 29.54 18.45 -32.72
CA LEU A 351 29.26 19.81 -32.25
C LEU A 351 28.30 19.87 -31.05
N GLN A 352 27.69 18.76 -30.61
CA GLN A 352 26.85 18.74 -29.41
C GLN A 352 27.06 17.44 -28.61
N PRO A 353 27.79 17.47 -27.47
CA PRO A 353 27.83 16.32 -26.60
C PRO A 353 26.40 15.97 -26.16
N HIS A 354 26.05 14.68 -26.23
CA HIS A 354 24.75 14.17 -25.78
C HIS A 354 24.53 14.57 -24.31
N ARG A 355 23.68 15.56 -24.06
CA ARG A 355 23.33 16.00 -22.70
C ARG A 355 22.00 15.37 -22.30
N PRO A 356 21.89 14.80 -21.08
CA PRO A 356 20.60 14.37 -20.56
C PRO A 356 19.66 15.59 -20.44
N PRO A 357 18.33 15.40 -20.59
CA PRO A 357 17.36 16.48 -20.48
C PRO A 357 17.43 17.13 -19.10
N SER A 358 17.60 18.46 -19.06
CA SER A 358 17.71 19.23 -17.81
C SER A 358 16.35 19.73 -17.28
N HIS A 359 15.36 19.96 -18.15
CA HIS A 359 14.04 20.46 -17.75
C HIS A 359 12.91 19.54 -18.21
N CYS A 360 11.84 19.53 -17.41
CA CYS A 360 10.62 18.79 -17.67
C CYS A 360 9.41 19.72 -17.59
N ILE A 361 8.52 19.69 -18.60
CA ILE A 361 7.23 20.39 -18.55
C ILE A 361 6.10 19.37 -18.51
N PHE A 362 5.24 19.49 -17.51
CA PHE A 362 3.94 18.83 -17.44
C PHE A 362 2.88 19.78 -18.00
N TYR A 363 2.22 19.36 -19.08
CA TYR A 363 1.05 20.05 -19.62
C TYR A 363 -0.23 19.42 -19.08
N VAL A 364 -1.07 20.26 -18.49
CA VAL A 364 -2.33 19.89 -17.83
C VAL A 364 -3.51 20.53 -18.56
N ALA A 365 -4.50 19.74 -18.96
CA ALA A 365 -5.69 20.24 -19.65
C ALA A 365 -6.86 20.42 -18.68
N LYS A 366 -7.39 21.64 -18.55
CA LYS A 366 -8.56 21.92 -17.69
C LYS A 366 -9.85 21.25 -18.18
N ASN A 367 -10.03 21.22 -19.50
CA ASN A 367 -11.20 20.69 -20.16
C ASN A 367 -10.76 19.68 -21.21
N TYR A 368 -11.61 18.67 -21.46
CA TYR A 368 -11.43 17.78 -22.59
C TYR A 368 -11.39 18.56 -23.92
N PRO A 369 -10.51 18.16 -24.87
CA PRO A 369 -10.55 18.71 -26.22
C PRO A 369 -11.95 18.62 -26.84
N PRO A 370 -12.34 19.52 -27.75
CA PRO A 370 -13.71 19.60 -28.26
C PRO A 370 -14.28 18.27 -28.76
N TRP A 371 -13.47 17.49 -29.50
CA TRP A 371 -13.89 16.18 -30.00
C TRP A 371 -14.06 15.13 -28.90
N GLN A 372 -13.29 15.19 -27.81
CA GLN A 372 -13.44 14.31 -26.65
C GLN A 372 -14.62 14.73 -25.77
N HIS A 373 -14.86 16.04 -25.62
CA HIS A 373 -15.99 16.56 -24.87
C HIS A 373 -17.33 16.13 -25.50
N VAL A 374 -17.43 16.21 -26.83
CA VAL A 374 -18.63 15.77 -27.58
C VAL A 374 -18.86 14.26 -27.48
N THR A 375 -17.79 13.45 -27.54
CA THR A 375 -17.91 12.00 -27.37
C THR A 375 -18.34 11.65 -25.94
N LEU A 376 -17.71 12.25 -24.91
CA LEU A 376 -18.04 12.01 -23.51
C LEU A 376 -19.48 12.43 -23.18
N THR A 377 -19.91 13.61 -23.64
CA THR A 377 -21.30 14.10 -23.47
C THR A 377 -22.32 13.15 -24.12
N THR A 378 -21.96 12.55 -25.26
CA THR A 378 -22.81 11.57 -25.94
C THR A 378 -22.87 10.25 -25.15
N LEU A 379 -21.75 9.78 -24.61
CA LEU A 379 -21.70 8.60 -23.74
C LEU A 379 -22.47 8.83 -22.43
N GLN A 380 -22.35 10.01 -21.82
CA GLN A 380 -23.07 10.39 -20.62
C GLN A 380 -24.59 10.39 -20.85
N ARG A 381 -25.05 10.93 -21.99
CA ARG A 381 -26.47 10.89 -22.38
C ARG A 381 -26.99 9.45 -22.48
N HIS A 382 -26.23 8.56 -23.12
CA HIS A 382 -26.60 7.14 -23.23
C HIS A 382 -26.64 6.44 -21.88
N TYR A 383 -25.66 6.73 -21.03
CA TYR A 383 -25.59 6.16 -19.69
C TYR A 383 -26.74 6.65 -18.79
N GLN A 384 -27.10 7.93 -18.86
CA GLN A 384 -28.25 8.48 -18.13
C GLN A 384 -29.59 7.92 -18.64
N ALA A 385 -29.71 7.66 -19.93
CA ALA A 385 -30.94 7.12 -20.51
C ALA A 385 -31.20 5.66 -20.15
N ASN A 386 -30.16 4.80 -20.18
CA ASN A 386 -30.34 3.34 -20.11
C ASN A 386 -29.60 2.67 -18.93
N GLY A 387 -28.86 3.43 -18.11
CA GLY A 387 -28.00 2.90 -17.04
C GLY A 387 -26.80 2.07 -17.51
N LYS A 388 -26.65 1.87 -18.82
CA LYS A 388 -25.57 1.12 -19.49
C LYS A 388 -25.23 1.76 -20.84
N LEU A 389 -23.97 1.63 -21.25
CA LEU A 389 -23.52 2.10 -22.56
C LEU A 389 -23.95 1.12 -23.68
N PRO A 390 -24.46 1.60 -24.82
CA PRO A 390 -24.84 0.77 -25.98
C PRO A 390 -23.66 0.03 -26.61
N ASP A 391 -23.96 -0.87 -27.56
CA ASP A 391 -22.93 -1.60 -28.31
C ASP A 391 -22.01 -0.65 -29.10
N ASN A 392 -20.75 -1.06 -29.29
CA ASN A 392 -19.74 -0.28 -29.99
C ASN A 392 -20.17 0.11 -31.41
N LYS A 393 -20.99 -0.72 -32.08
CA LYS A 393 -21.54 -0.40 -33.40
C LYS A 393 -22.51 0.77 -33.36
N GLN A 394 -23.42 0.81 -32.38
CA GLN A 394 -24.40 1.88 -32.24
C GLN A 394 -23.72 3.22 -31.89
N ILE A 395 -22.75 3.19 -30.98
CA ILE A 395 -21.96 4.36 -30.61
C ILE A 395 -21.15 4.88 -31.82
N SER A 396 -20.56 3.98 -32.61
CA SER A 396 -19.80 4.34 -33.82
C SER A 396 -20.67 5.04 -34.87
N VAL A 397 -21.89 4.55 -35.10
CA VAL A 397 -22.84 5.15 -36.07
C VAL A 397 -23.24 6.55 -35.64
N GLU A 398 -23.60 6.76 -34.37
CA GLU A 398 -24.02 8.09 -33.88
C GLU A 398 -22.87 9.09 -33.84
N LEU A 399 -21.67 8.68 -33.39
CA LEU A 399 -20.50 9.54 -33.39
C LEU A 399 -20.01 9.85 -34.81
N GLY A 400 -20.20 8.93 -35.77
CA GLY A 400 -19.90 9.14 -37.19
C GLY A 400 -20.84 10.13 -37.89
N ALA A 401 -22.07 10.29 -37.39
CA ALA A 401 -23.02 11.27 -37.89
C ALA A 401 -22.68 12.71 -37.49
N LYS A 402 -21.83 12.93 -36.46
CA LYS A 402 -21.51 14.26 -35.95
C LYS A 402 -20.40 14.93 -36.79
N PRO A 403 -20.65 16.11 -37.38
CA PRO A 403 -19.69 16.78 -38.27
C PRO A 403 -18.38 17.19 -37.55
N GLU A 404 -18.46 17.50 -36.26
CA GLU A 404 -17.32 17.90 -35.40
C GLU A 404 -16.27 16.79 -35.22
N LEU A 405 -16.66 15.52 -35.41
CA LEU A 405 -15.79 14.36 -35.20
C LEU A 405 -15.16 13.83 -36.49
N LYS A 406 -15.54 14.36 -37.66
CA LYS A 406 -15.09 13.84 -38.98
C LYS A 406 -13.56 13.81 -39.13
N LYS A 407 -12.84 14.79 -38.57
CA LYS A 407 -11.36 14.84 -38.62
C LYS A 407 -10.68 13.84 -37.67
N HIS A 408 -11.38 13.35 -36.65
CA HIS A 408 -10.81 12.53 -35.57
C HIS A 408 -11.44 11.14 -35.45
N LEU A 409 -12.27 10.71 -36.40
CA LEU A 409 -12.97 9.41 -36.43
C LEU A 409 -12.09 8.20 -36.05
N LYS A 410 -10.83 8.16 -36.51
CA LYS A 410 -9.87 7.09 -36.18
C LYS A 410 -9.49 7.03 -34.68
N ARG A 411 -9.56 8.17 -33.97
CA ARG A 411 -9.22 8.31 -32.54
C ARG A 411 -10.43 8.17 -31.61
N VAL A 412 -11.64 8.34 -32.15
CA VAL A 412 -12.88 8.32 -31.37
C VAL A 412 -13.18 6.95 -30.77
N MET A 413 -13.11 5.87 -31.56
CA MET A 413 -13.45 4.53 -31.05
C MET A 413 -12.45 4.00 -30.01
N PRO A 414 -11.12 4.15 -30.17
CA PRO A 414 -10.17 3.82 -29.10
C PRO A 414 -10.45 4.59 -27.80
N PHE A 415 -10.88 5.85 -27.89
CA PHE A 415 -11.27 6.65 -26.73
C PHE A 415 -12.53 6.09 -26.04
N VAL A 416 -13.56 5.71 -26.81
CA VAL A 416 -14.78 5.09 -26.26
C VAL A 416 -14.48 3.78 -25.53
N VAL A 417 -13.64 2.91 -26.11
CA VAL A 417 -13.25 1.64 -25.47
C VAL A 417 -12.55 1.90 -24.14
N MET A 418 -11.60 2.83 -24.13
CA MET A 418 -10.90 3.20 -22.91
C MET A 418 -11.86 3.77 -21.83
N ILE A 419 -12.86 4.57 -22.22
CA ILE A 419 -13.86 5.09 -21.27
C ILE A 419 -14.76 3.96 -20.74
N LYS A 420 -15.11 2.96 -21.58
CA LYS A 420 -15.83 1.77 -21.12
C LYS A 420 -15.03 0.97 -20.09
N ASP A 421 -13.74 0.72 -20.38
CA ASP A 421 -12.86 0.03 -19.44
C ASP A 421 -12.73 0.79 -18.11
N ASN A 422 -12.63 2.12 -18.17
CA ASN A 422 -12.59 2.97 -16.98
C ASN A 422 -13.94 3.00 -16.24
N LEU A 423 -15.06 2.98 -16.95
CA LEU A 423 -16.42 2.91 -16.36
C LEU A 423 -16.62 1.59 -15.60
N GLU A 424 -16.09 0.48 -16.10
CA GLU A 424 -16.15 -0.81 -15.41
C GLU A 424 -15.28 -0.85 -14.15
N ARG A 425 -14.11 -0.17 -14.17
CA ARG A 425 -13.18 -0.15 -13.03
C ARG A 425 -13.53 0.89 -11.96
N GLN A 426 -13.90 2.10 -12.37
CA GLN A 426 -14.05 3.28 -11.49
C GLN A 426 -15.51 3.75 -11.37
N GLY A 427 -16.43 3.10 -12.08
CA GLY A 427 -17.85 3.41 -12.04
C GLY A 427 -18.23 4.67 -12.84
N PRO A 428 -19.44 5.21 -12.62
CA PRO A 428 -20.04 6.27 -13.44
C PRO A 428 -19.23 7.58 -13.47
N ARG A 429 -18.32 7.77 -12.51
CA ARG A 429 -17.46 8.94 -12.38
C ARG A 429 -16.41 9.05 -13.52
N ALA A 430 -16.16 7.96 -14.25
CA ALA A 430 -15.34 7.99 -15.47
C ALA A 430 -15.98 8.79 -16.62
N LEU A 431 -17.26 9.17 -16.50
CA LEU A 431 -18.01 9.97 -17.47
C LEU A 431 -18.07 11.45 -17.10
N ASP A 432 -17.41 11.88 -16.03
CA ASP A 432 -17.42 13.27 -15.60
C ASP A 432 -16.58 14.14 -16.54
N LEU A 433 -17.11 15.33 -16.87
CA LEU A 433 -16.49 16.25 -17.83
C LEU A 433 -15.28 16.99 -17.24
N GLN A 434 -15.16 17.00 -15.91
CA GLN A 434 -14.09 17.60 -15.14
C GLN A 434 -13.70 16.64 -14.02
N LEU A 435 -12.43 16.70 -13.61
CA LEU A 435 -11.94 15.92 -12.47
C LEU A 435 -12.42 16.53 -11.15
N GLU A 436 -12.56 15.68 -10.15
CA GLU A 436 -12.99 16.05 -8.79
C GLU A 436 -11.90 16.82 -8.01
N PHE A 437 -10.68 16.86 -8.51
CA PHE A 437 -9.53 17.54 -7.89
C PHE A 437 -8.76 18.39 -8.90
N ASP A 438 -8.05 19.42 -8.40
CA ASP A 438 -7.20 20.28 -9.22
C ASP A 438 -5.86 19.60 -9.53
N GLU A 439 -5.72 19.10 -10.76
CA GLU A 439 -4.50 18.46 -11.26
C GLU A 439 -3.25 19.31 -11.09
N ARG A 440 -3.36 20.63 -11.33
CA ARG A 440 -2.20 21.52 -11.23
C ARG A 440 -1.78 21.65 -9.79
N ALA A 441 -2.73 21.87 -8.87
CA ALA A 441 -2.42 21.98 -7.45
C ALA A 441 -1.71 20.71 -6.92
N VAL A 442 -2.24 19.54 -7.29
CA VAL A 442 -1.68 18.23 -6.88
C VAL A 442 -0.25 18.03 -7.40
N LEU A 443 0.02 18.37 -8.68
CA LEU A 443 1.37 18.30 -9.24
C LEU A 443 2.31 19.33 -8.57
N MET A 444 1.82 20.56 -8.35
CA MET A 444 2.59 21.64 -7.73
C MET A 444 3.03 21.31 -6.30
N GLU A 445 2.14 20.73 -5.50
CA GLU A 445 2.44 20.30 -4.12
C GLU A 445 3.54 19.21 -4.05
N ASN A 446 3.74 18.46 -5.14
CA ASN A 446 4.70 17.35 -5.22
C ASN A 446 5.87 17.61 -6.19
N ILE A 447 6.13 18.86 -6.58
CA ILE A 447 7.21 19.21 -7.53
C ILE A 447 8.59 18.75 -7.05
N THR A 448 8.89 18.90 -5.77
CA THR A 448 10.19 18.51 -5.20
C THR A 448 10.44 17.01 -5.36
N TYR A 449 9.40 16.20 -5.14
CA TYR A 449 9.44 14.76 -5.37
C TYR A 449 9.63 14.41 -6.85
N LEU A 450 8.87 15.04 -7.75
CA LEU A 450 9.01 14.81 -9.20
C LEU A 450 10.39 15.18 -9.72
N THR A 451 10.94 16.30 -9.27
CA THR A 451 12.27 16.80 -9.67
C THR A 451 13.37 15.83 -9.23
N THR A 452 13.31 15.37 -7.98
CA THR A 452 14.27 14.40 -7.42
C THR A 452 14.15 13.04 -8.11
N THR A 453 12.92 12.56 -8.29
CA THR A 453 12.62 11.26 -8.90
C THR A 453 13.00 11.16 -10.36
N LEU A 454 12.77 12.22 -11.14
CA LEU A 454 13.08 12.25 -12.57
C LEU A 454 14.54 12.65 -12.83
N GLU A 455 15.30 12.98 -11.79
CA GLU A 455 16.67 13.49 -11.88
C GLU A 455 16.79 14.65 -12.89
N VAL A 456 15.79 15.54 -12.91
CA VAL A 456 15.80 16.77 -13.71
C VAL A 456 16.13 17.96 -12.83
N ASP A 457 16.57 19.06 -13.42
CA ASP A 457 16.96 20.26 -12.68
C ASP A 457 15.75 21.14 -12.35
N GLU A 458 14.72 21.13 -13.20
CA GLU A 458 13.45 21.83 -12.95
C GLU A 458 12.26 21.08 -13.57
N VAL A 459 11.15 21.06 -12.83
CA VAL A 459 9.83 20.64 -13.32
C VAL A 459 8.91 21.86 -13.36
N ARG A 460 8.38 22.19 -14.54
CA ARG A 460 7.39 23.25 -14.75
C ARG A 460 6.02 22.63 -15.03
N VAL A 461 4.97 23.15 -14.41
CA VAL A 461 3.58 22.70 -14.63
C VAL A 461 2.83 23.83 -15.34
N LEU A 462 2.49 23.63 -16.61
CA LEU A 462 1.80 24.60 -17.46
C LEU A 462 0.43 24.09 -17.88
N PHE A 463 -0.48 25.01 -18.19
CA PHE A 463 -1.75 24.62 -18.81
C PHE A 463 -1.52 24.27 -20.28
N ALA A 464 -2.25 23.25 -20.77
CA ALA A 464 -2.17 22.82 -22.16
C ALA A 464 -2.46 23.95 -23.16
N SER A 465 -3.18 25.00 -22.77
CA SER A 465 -3.42 26.20 -23.59
C SER A 465 -2.14 26.88 -24.08
N GLU A 466 -1.05 26.80 -23.31
CA GLU A 466 0.25 27.39 -23.62
C GLU A 466 1.14 26.46 -24.47
N ALA A 467 0.67 25.24 -24.76
CA ALA A 467 1.41 24.23 -25.50
C ALA A 467 1.23 24.34 -27.02
N GLU A 468 2.14 23.72 -27.76
CA GLU A 468 2.00 23.54 -29.21
C GLU A 468 0.67 22.84 -29.58
N GLN A 469 0.17 23.10 -30.79
CA GLN A 469 -1.15 22.62 -31.23
C GLN A 469 -1.29 21.10 -31.15
N ARG A 470 -0.20 20.35 -31.40
CA ARG A 470 -0.18 18.89 -31.25
C ARG A 470 -0.42 18.45 -29.80
N ILE A 471 0.21 19.12 -28.84
CA ILE A 471 0.07 18.80 -27.41
C ILE A 471 -1.33 19.17 -26.93
N ARG A 472 -1.90 20.29 -27.41
CA ARG A 472 -3.28 20.69 -27.15
C ARG A 472 -4.31 19.66 -27.60
N ASP A 473 -4.09 19.00 -28.74
CA ASP A 473 -5.01 18.00 -29.29
C ASP A 473 -4.84 16.59 -28.70
N GLU A 474 -3.76 16.36 -27.96
CA GLU A 474 -3.42 15.08 -27.32
C GLU A 474 -3.61 15.07 -25.80
N CYS A 475 -3.38 16.21 -25.14
CA CYS A 475 -3.52 16.36 -23.70
C CYS A 475 -5.00 16.30 -23.28
N ARG A 476 -5.27 15.64 -22.15
CA ARG A 476 -6.61 15.51 -21.58
C ARG A 476 -6.55 15.45 -20.05
N PRO A 477 -7.63 15.87 -19.36
CA PRO A 477 -7.75 15.67 -17.93
C PRO A 477 -7.51 14.20 -17.56
N GLY A 478 -6.73 13.98 -16.52
CA GLY A 478 -6.35 12.67 -15.96
C GLY A 478 -5.09 12.08 -16.59
N LYS A 479 -4.61 12.61 -17.72
CA LYS A 479 -3.37 12.17 -18.37
C LYS A 479 -2.55 13.37 -18.86
N PRO A 480 -1.67 13.94 -18.00
CA PRO A 480 -0.85 15.08 -18.38
C PRO A 480 0.14 14.67 -19.46
N HIS A 481 0.46 15.60 -20.37
CA HIS A 481 1.47 15.36 -21.39
C HIS A 481 2.82 15.87 -20.88
N VAL A 482 3.82 14.99 -20.82
CA VAL A 482 5.17 15.32 -20.33
C VAL A 482 6.10 15.52 -21.52
N ASN A 483 6.80 16.66 -21.53
CA ASN A 483 7.84 16.98 -22.50
C ASN A 483 9.18 17.24 -21.79
N PHE A 484 10.26 16.69 -22.33
CA PHE A 484 11.62 16.88 -21.83
C PHE A 484 12.40 17.72 -22.82
N TYR A 485 13.12 18.72 -22.33
CA TYR A 485 14.00 19.54 -23.17
C TYR A 485 15.28 19.90 -22.42
N VAL A 486 16.31 20.25 -23.21
CA VAL A 486 17.58 20.77 -22.70
C VAL A 486 17.51 22.28 -22.86
N GLU A 487 17.51 23.01 -21.74
CA GLU A 487 17.65 24.46 -21.78
C GLU A 487 19.10 24.79 -22.16
N PRO A 488 19.36 25.69 -23.14
CA PRO A 488 20.72 26.13 -23.43
C PRO A 488 21.33 26.77 -22.17
N GLY A 489 22.57 26.39 -21.85
CA GLY A 489 23.23 26.85 -20.63
C GLY A 489 24.73 26.88 -20.78
N VAL A 490 25.35 27.81 -20.05
CA VAL A 490 26.80 28.03 -20.02
C VAL A 490 27.39 27.21 -18.88
N SER A 491 28.50 26.55 -19.15
CA SER A 491 29.14 25.68 -18.17
C SER A 491 30.18 26.46 -17.36
N VAL A 492 29.99 26.52 -16.05
CA VAL A 492 30.83 27.24 -15.08
C VAL A 492 31.58 26.23 -14.21
N MET A 493 32.84 26.54 -13.90
CA MET A 493 33.65 25.74 -12.98
C MET A 493 33.45 26.27 -11.55
N LEU A 494 32.96 25.42 -10.64
CA LEU A 494 32.84 25.72 -9.22
C LEU A 494 34.03 25.11 -8.48
N VAL A 495 34.81 25.94 -7.79
CA VAL A 495 36.02 25.53 -7.07
C VAL A 495 35.80 25.69 -5.57
N ASN A 496 36.22 24.70 -4.78
CA ASN A 496 36.30 24.82 -3.33
C ASN A 496 37.76 25.06 -2.92
N HIS A 497 37.98 26.11 -2.14
CA HIS A 497 39.30 26.52 -1.63
C HIS A 497 39.48 26.23 -0.13
N GLU A 498 38.50 25.57 0.51
CA GLU A 498 38.59 25.20 1.93
C GLU A 498 39.66 24.15 2.18
N LEU A 499 40.48 24.40 3.20
CA LEU A 499 41.52 23.49 3.63
C LEU A 499 40.88 22.26 4.30
N SER A 500 41.42 21.08 4.00
CA SER A 500 41.03 19.80 4.61
C SER A 500 39.59 19.34 4.30
N ASN A 501 39.01 19.81 3.19
CA ASN A 501 37.72 19.32 2.68
C ASN A 501 37.93 18.36 1.48
N GLY A 502 37.10 17.32 1.36
CA GLY A 502 37.17 16.31 0.27
C GLY A 502 36.52 16.75 -1.04
N HIS A 503 36.01 17.99 -1.09
CA HIS A 503 35.28 18.57 -2.21
C HIS A 503 36.22 19.42 -3.08
N PHE A 504 36.26 19.13 -4.38
CA PHE A 504 37.17 19.76 -5.34
C PHE A 504 36.43 20.61 -6.38
N SER A 505 37.04 20.86 -7.53
CA SER A 505 36.41 21.57 -8.64
C SER A 505 35.37 20.72 -9.35
N THR A 506 34.14 21.24 -9.48
CA THR A 506 33.03 20.59 -10.19
C THR A 506 32.48 21.52 -11.26
N ARG A 507 32.12 20.98 -12.43
CA ARG A 507 31.56 21.75 -13.54
C ARG A 507 30.03 21.70 -13.49
N VAL A 508 29.38 22.86 -13.35
CA VAL A 508 27.91 22.98 -13.30
C VAL A 508 27.42 23.86 -14.45
N THR A 509 26.27 23.51 -15.01
CA THR A 509 25.64 24.33 -16.06
C THR A 509 24.74 25.38 -15.41
N VAL A 510 24.90 26.63 -15.81
CA VAL A 510 24.05 27.77 -15.43
C VAL A 510 23.13 28.09 -16.61
N HIS A 511 21.84 28.23 -16.33
CA HIS A 511 20.78 28.62 -17.26
C HIS A 511 20.35 30.08 -17.01
N ASP A 512 19.69 30.68 -17.99
CA ASP A 512 19.21 32.05 -17.89
C ASP A 512 18.03 32.16 -16.90
N GLY A 513 18.13 33.06 -15.94
CA GLY A 513 17.15 33.22 -14.85
C GLY A 513 17.33 32.27 -13.66
N ASP A 514 18.45 31.55 -13.57
CA ASP A 514 18.71 30.71 -12.40
C ASP A 514 18.92 31.53 -11.12
N CYS A 515 18.45 31.02 -9.99
CA CYS A 515 18.81 31.54 -8.68
C CYS A 515 19.98 30.74 -8.06
N THR A 516 20.67 31.35 -7.10
CA THR A 516 21.78 30.75 -6.35
C THR A 516 21.43 29.37 -5.78
N ASP A 517 20.22 29.18 -5.24
CA ASP A 517 19.76 27.89 -4.70
C ASP A 517 19.66 26.79 -5.77
N ARG A 518 19.32 27.14 -7.03
CA ARG A 518 19.26 26.17 -8.14
C ARG A 518 20.66 25.68 -8.51
N ILE A 519 21.64 26.57 -8.53
CA ILE A 519 23.03 26.24 -8.81
C ILE A 519 23.60 25.34 -7.70
N ILE A 520 23.29 25.64 -6.43
CA ILE A 520 23.69 24.79 -5.29
C ILE A 520 23.06 23.39 -5.41
N ARG A 521 21.78 23.27 -5.76
CA ARG A 521 21.14 21.95 -5.96
C ARG A 521 21.81 21.16 -7.09
N ARG A 522 22.21 21.81 -8.19
CA ARG A 522 22.95 21.14 -9.28
C ARG A 522 24.35 20.72 -8.82
N LEU A 523 25.03 21.54 -8.03
CA LEU A 523 26.32 21.18 -7.43
C LEU A 523 26.19 19.94 -6.54
N MET A 524 25.17 19.87 -5.68
CA MET A 524 24.89 18.70 -4.82
C MET A 524 24.56 17.43 -5.62
N LYS A 525 23.94 17.58 -6.80
CA LYS A 525 23.66 16.45 -7.70
C LYS A 525 24.94 15.90 -8.34
N SER A 526 25.88 16.78 -8.67
CA SER A 526 27.19 16.41 -9.23
C SER A 526 28.16 15.87 -8.17
N ASP A 527 28.16 16.44 -6.96
CA ASP A 527 28.97 16.00 -5.83
C ASP A 527 28.09 15.36 -4.73
N ARG A 528 28.00 14.02 -4.79
CA ARG A 528 27.20 13.21 -3.86
C ARG A 528 27.69 13.24 -2.40
N GLY A 529 28.85 13.83 -2.12
CA GLY A 529 29.35 14.00 -0.75
C GLY A 529 28.62 15.10 0.02
N ILE A 530 27.96 16.05 -0.67
CA ILE A 530 27.20 17.15 -0.05
C ILE A 530 25.74 16.69 0.16
N LYS A 531 25.40 16.17 1.35
CA LYS A 531 24.06 15.62 1.68
C LYS A 531 23.11 16.67 2.27
N MET A 532 21.79 16.45 2.20
CA MET A 532 20.80 17.25 2.96
C MET A 532 20.95 17.00 4.47
N PRO A 533 20.82 18.01 5.36
CA PRO A 533 20.14 19.30 5.16
C PRO A 533 21.09 20.50 4.96
N VAL A 534 22.15 20.36 4.15
CA VAL A 534 23.24 21.36 3.99
C VAL A 534 22.88 22.53 3.06
N LEU A 535 21.65 22.62 2.53
CA LEU A 535 21.27 23.72 1.62
C LEU A 535 21.45 25.12 2.25
N SER A 536 21.32 25.22 3.58
CA SER A 536 21.58 26.45 4.37
C SER A 536 23.07 26.74 4.60
N GLN A 537 23.94 25.74 4.46
CA GLN A 537 25.37 25.77 4.79
C GLN A 537 26.27 25.99 3.56
N VAL A 538 25.78 25.72 2.35
CA VAL A 538 26.54 26.06 1.13
C VAL A 538 26.40 27.56 0.82
N SER A 539 27.53 28.24 0.66
CA SER A 539 27.59 29.62 0.17
C SER A 539 28.33 29.69 -1.17
N LEU A 540 27.75 30.44 -2.12
CA LEU A 540 28.35 30.71 -3.43
C LEU A 540 29.03 32.08 -3.40
N LEU A 541 30.26 32.15 -3.89
CA LEU A 541 31.05 33.37 -3.97
C LEU A 541 31.52 33.62 -5.41
N ARG A 542 31.54 34.89 -5.81
CA ARG A 542 32.14 35.35 -7.09
C ARG A 542 33.50 35.98 -6.84
N TYR A 543 34.38 35.98 -7.82
CA TYR A 543 35.58 36.80 -7.77
C TYR A 543 35.25 38.29 -7.98
N LEU A 544 36.02 39.18 -7.36
CA LEU A 544 35.93 40.62 -7.61
C LEU A 544 36.46 40.99 -9.01
N ASP A 545 37.46 40.27 -9.49
CA ASP A 545 37.96 40.32 -10.87
C ASP A 545 37.62 38.99 -11.60
N PRO A 546 36.69 38.99 -12.57
CA PRO A 546 36.23 37.78 -13.26
C PRO A 546 37.31 37.06 -14.10
N ASN A 547 38.36 37.76 -14.54
CA ASN A 547 39.34 37.22 -15.48
C ASN A 547 40.67 36.86 -14.80
N MET A 548 41.14 37.70 -13.87
CA MET A 548 42.41 37.50 -13.17
C MET A 548 42.25 36.80 -11.81
N GLY A 549 41.08 36.92 -11.18
CA GLY A 549 40.77 36.28 -9.90
C GLY A 549 41.04 34.76 -9.90
N PRO A 550 40.45 33.99 -10.84
CA PRO A 550 40.67 32.54 -10.95
C PRO A 550 42.13 32.14 -11.25
N ARG A 551 42.95 33.08 -11.74
CA ARG A 551 44.36 32.86 -12.11
C ARG A 551 45.34 33.25 -11.00
N THR A 552 44.83 33.76 -9.88
CA THR A 552 45.64 34.18 -8.74
C THR A 552 45.76 33.01 -7.75
N ILE A 553 46.96 32.77 -7.21
CA ILE A 553 47.18 31.70 -6.23
C ILE A 553 46.43 32.06 -4.93
N PRO A 554 45.57 31.17 -4.39
CA PRO A 554 44.86 31.43 -3.14
C PRO A 554 45.82 31.68 -1.98
N HIS A 555 45.56 32.69 -1.16
CA HIS A 555 46.37 32.99 0.02
C HIS A 555 46.17 31.92 1.11
N LEU A 556 47.25 31.21 1.46
CA LEU A 556 47.30 30.24 2.57
C LEU A 556 47.05 30.97 3.91
N GLY A 557 45.81 30.92 4.40
CA GLY A 557 45.33 31.58 5.63
C GLY A 557 44.03 32.35 5.45
N SER A 558 43.69 32.74 4.22
CA SER A 558 42.44 33.44 3.87
C SER A 558 41.94 32.96 2.51
N PRO A 559 41.33 31.76 2.43
CA PRO A 559 40.96 31.11 1.16
C PRO A 559 39.88 31.87 0.37
N MET A 560 39.19 32.83 1.00
CA MET A 560 38.14 33.67 0.40
C MET A 560 38.64 35.09 0.06
N HIS A 561 39.95 35.35 0.06
CA HIS A 561 40.49 36.67 -0.27
C HIS A 561 40.24 37.00 -1.75
N GLY A 562 39.61 38.15 -2.04
CA GLY A 562 39.27 38.56 -3.41
C GLY A 562 37.95 38.02 -3.95
N THR A 563 37.14 37.37 -3.11
CA THR A 563 35.78 36.92 -3.47
C THR A 563 34.70 37.68 -2.69
N ALA A 564 33.50 37.77 -3.27
CA ALA A 564 32.31 38.38 -2.67
C ALA A 564 31.16 37.37 -2.67
N PRO A 565 30.36 37.28 -1.58
CA PRO A 565 29.25 36.34 -1.51
C PRO A 565 28.12 36.73 -2.47
N ILE A 566 27.48 35.73 -3.06
CA ILE A 566 26.28 35.88 -3.89
C ILE A 566 25.05 35.61 -3.01
N PRO A 567 24.14 36.58 -2.83
CA PRO A 567 22.89 36.38 -2.11
C PRO A 567 22.03 35.27 -2.73
N ARG A 568 21.16 34.66 -1.92
CA ARG A 568 20.34 33.51 -2.37
C ARG A 568 19.28 33.87 -3.41
N ASP A 569 18.81 35.11 -3.35
CA ASP A 569 17.83 35.74 -4.23
C ASP A 569 18.44 36.28 -5.54
N ALA A 570 19.77 36.21 -5.69
CA ALA A 570 20.44 36.69 -6.89
C ALA A 570 20.08 35.85 -8.13
N LEU A 571 19.83 36.54 -9.25
CA LEU A 571 19.46 35.93 -10.53
C LEU A 571 20.63 35.97 -11.51
N PHE A 572 20.93 34.82 -12.11
CA PHE A 572 21.97 34.66 -13.13
C PHE A 572 21.35 34.89 -14.51
N HIS A 573 21.96 35.77 -15.30
CA HIS A 573 21.58 36.09 -16.66
C HIS A 573 22.71 35.71 -17.63
N ILE A 574 22.36 35.07 -18.75
CA ILE A 574 23.32 34.72 -19.80
C ILE A 574 23.33 35.84 -20.85
N THR A 575 24.49 36.45 -21.05
CA THR A 575 24.70 37.46 -22.09
C THR A 575 25.47 36.87 -23.28
N GLY A 576 24.85 36.88 -24.47
CA GLY A 576 25.43 36.42 -25.75
C GLY A 576 24.87 35.10 -26.28
N THR A 577 24.80 34.95 -27.61
CA THR A 577 24.36 33.71 -28.28
C THR A 577 25.44 32.63 -28.26
N PRO A 578 25.11 31.34 -28.03
CA PRO A 578 26.09 30.24 -27.92
C PRO A 578 26.98 29.99 -29.15
N SER A 579 26.74 30.69 -30.27
CA SER A 579 27.41 30.50 -31.55
C SER A 579 28.78 31.18 -31.68
N ASP A 580 29.08 32.21 -30.87
CA ASP A 580 30.26 33.07 -31.09
C ASP A 580 31.27 33.07 -29.92
N GLY A 581 31.49 31.91 -29.27
CA GLY A 581 32.67 31.68 -28.40
C GLY A 581 32.85 32.59 -27.17
N GLY A 582 31.93 33.51 -26.91
CA GLY A 582 31.98 34.49 -25.83
C GLY A 582 30.61 34.66 -25.16
N CYS A 583 30.12 33.62 -24.49
CA CYS A 583 28.98 33.76 -23.58
C CYS A 583 29.50 34.19 -22.20
N GLY A 584 29.14 35.40 -21.77
CA GLY A 584 29.42 35.91 -20.42
C GLY A 584 28.22 35.71 -19.50
N ILE A 585 28.48 35.41 -18.22
CA ILE A 585 27.44 35.28 -17.20
C ILE A 585 27.43 36.53 -16.33
N ARG A 586 26.25 37.10 -16.13
CA ARG A 586 26.02 38.22 -15.21
C ARG A 586 25.09 37.80 -14.09
N VAL A 587 25.29 38.33 -12.89
CA VAL A 587 24.40 38.12 -11.74
C VAL A 587 23.83 39.45 -11.31
N SER A 588 22.51 39.51 -11.14
CA SER A 588 21.80 40.64 -10.57
C SER A 588 21.77 40.50 -9.05
N ILE A 589 22.41 41.43 -8.34
CA ILE A 589 22.45 41.50 -6.88
C ILE A 589 21.92 42.88 -6.46
N GLY A 590 20.77 42.93 -5.77
CA GLY A 590 20.22 44.19 -5.27
C GLY A 590 19.91 45.25 -6.34
N GLY A 591 19.71 44.85 -7.61
CA GLY A 591 19.46 45.73 -8.75
C GLY A 591 20.70 46.14 -9.56
N GLU A 592 21.91 45.78 -9.10
CA GLU A 592 23.16 45.96 -9.85
C GLU A 592 23.60 44.67 -10.54
N SER A 593 24.13 44.77 -11.76
CA SER A 593 24.57 43.63 -12.57
C SER A 593 26.09 43.47 -12.49
N HIS A 594 26.57 42.30 -12.04
CA HIS A 594 27.99 41.98 -11.92
C HIS A 594 28.39 40.82 -12.85
N GLU A 595 29.56 40.90 -13.48
CA GLU A 595 30.11 39.80 -14.29
C GLU A 595 30.73 38.71 -13.42
N VAL A 596 30.48 37.44 -13.78
CA VAL A 596 30.85 36.26 -12.96
C VAL A 596 32.01 35.45 -13.58
N GLY A 597 32.37 35.69 -14.84
CA GLY A 597 33.44 34.94 -15.50
C GLY A 597 33.09 33.47 -15.72
N ASP A 598 34.11 32.61 -15.89
CA ASP A 598 33.96 31.16 -16.13
C ASP A 598 34.07 30.30 -14.86
N THR A 599 34.42 30.92 -13.72
CA THR A 599 34.77 30.24 -12.47
C THR A 599 34.09 30.89 -11.27
N LEU A 600 33.39 30.09 -10.46
CA LEU A 600 32.77 30.45 -9.18
C LEU A 600 33.45 29.71 -8.03
N VAL A 601 33.33 30.25 -6.81
CA VAL A 601 33.82 29.59 -5.59
C VAL A 601 32.62 29.14 -4.77
N TYR A 602 32.68 27.96 -4.15
CA TYR A 602 31.70 27.53 -3.17
C TYR A 602 32.39 27.12 -1.86
N ALA A 603 31.70 27.38 -0.75
CA ALA A 603 32.17 27.12 0.61
C ALA A 603 31.09 26.41 1.42
N LEU A 604 31.49 25.51 2.32
CA LEU A 604 30.62 24.70 3.16
C LEU A 604 30.80 25.14 4.62
N ALA A 605 29.80 25.83 5.16
CA ALA A 605 29.80 26.39 6.52
C ALA A 605 29.39 25.39 7.61
#